data_AF-A0A559TPA9-F1
#
_entry.id   AF-A0A559TPA9-F1
#
_cell.length_a   1.000
_cell.length_b   1.000
_cell.length_c   1.000
_cell.angle_alpha   90.00
_cell.angle_beta   90.00
_cell.angle_gamma   90.00
#
_symmetry.space_group_name_H-M   'P 1'
#
loop_
_entity.id
_entity.type
_entity.pdbx_description
1 polymer ?
#
loop_
_entity_poly.entity_id
_entity_poly.type
_entity_poly.pdbx_seq_one_letter_code
_entity_poly.pdbx_strand_id
1 'polypeptide(L)'
;MTHILGPLLIVLVIALIRGSRGRTTRPSPAKAPPVRRAPVSFDAAAYGLAPLETLDPRRAGPPSPVRVRKESQALADAAWGGDWRSAAAHIEAAGNDWDEHWSRFELLRAVAHEDDAWLTAWREADPGNCDAAALEADMLVHRAWTIRGRGYADEVPAENMAKFRALLPAAIEAAQRASLLAPQNPAPWVVMVTAARGARYKPDRFQPLWDGLMASAPHHYEGHWQGMQYWCAKWYGSNKQMMAFAERAMDNAPAGSPLAGIYLHALNELEERRAALPSGAGAKKRLTAVIDALATVPADDDRLPVLRHLLAYHLGKAGMYEAALEQFRLIGPWCGAQVWSKDGEPTEVFHAARATAVEKSKAKPLPPHK
;
A
#
# COMPACT_ATOMS: atom_id res chain seq x y z
N MET A 1 1.76 15.02 6.39
CA MET A 1 1.76 13.70 7.05
C MET A 1 1.55 12.67 5.94
N THR A 2 2.20 11.49 6.06
CA THR A 2 2.01 10.25 5.26
C THR A 2 2.84 10.10 3.93
N HIS A 3 3.32 8.95 3.39
CA HIS A 3 3.21 7.48 3.64
C HIS A 3 4.51 6.69 3.29
N ILE A 4 5.02 5.88 4.22
CA ILE A 4 5.48 4.50 3.97
C ILE A 4 4.55 3.64 4.81
N LEU A 5 3.73 2.85 4.13
CA LEU A 5 2.91 1.72 4.58
C LEU A 5 2.03 1.40 3.37
N GLY A 6 2.43 0.38 2.60
CA GLY A 6 1.47 -0.48 1.90
C GLY A 6 0.55 -1.16 2.93
N PRO A 7 -0.61 -1.66 2.50
CA PRO A 7 -1.82 -1.60 3.30
C PRO A 7 -1.90 -2.66 4.40
N LEU A 8 -2.58 -2.31 5.49
CA LEU A 8 -3.40 -3.24 6.31
C LEU A 8 -2.71 -4.28 7.22
N LEU A 9 -1.77 -3.89 8.11
CA LEU A 9 -1.70 -4.59 9.42
C LEU A 9 -1.09 -3.83 10.62
N ILE A 10 -1.03 -2.50 10.63
CA ILE A 10 -0.52 -1.77 11.82
C ILE A 10 -1.45 -0.62 12.20
N VAL A 11 -2.63 -0.95 12.72
CA VAL A 11 -3.39 -0.07 13.63
C VAL A 11 -4.00 -0.92 14.74
N LEU A 12 -3.14 -1.37 15.66
CA LEU A 12 -3.42 -1.51 17.08
C LEU A 12 -2.09 -1.92 17.74
N VAL A 13 -1.46 -1.03 18.52
CA VAL A 13 -0.70 -1.36 19.75
C VAL A 13 -0.11 -0.12 20.46
N ILE A 14 0.10 1.05 19.84
CA ILE A 14 0.66 2.20 20.61
C ILE A 14 -0.42 3.16 21.12
N ALA A 15 -0.65 3.10 22.43
CA ALA A 15 -1.65 3.85 23.20
C ALA A 15 -1.17 5.23 23.71
N LEU A 16 -2.16 6.13 23.93
CA LEU A 16 -2.29 7.08 25.05
C LEU A 16 -1.02 7.46 25.85
N ILE A 17 -0.38 8.62 25.60
CA ILE A 17 0.17 9.55 26.62
C ILE A 17 0.10 11.01 26.10
N ARG A 18 -0.35 11.92 26.96
CA ARG A 18 -0.68 13.35 26.77
C ARG A 18 0.51 14.32 26.96
N GLY A 19 0.37 15.51 26.34
CA GLY A 19 0.83 16.85 26.81
C GLY A 19 2.33 17.15 26.72
N SER A 20 2.86 18.33 26.36
CA SER A 20 2.31 19.69 26.29
C SER A 20 3.19 20.61 25.40
N ARG A 21 2.51 21.42 24.57
CA ARG A 21 2.82 22.78 24.05
C ARG A 21 4.28 23.25 23.86
N GLY A 22 4.59 23.57 22.61
CA GLY A 22 5.44 24.70 22.19
C GLY A 22 4.81 25.39 20.98
N ARG A 23 4.36 26.64 21.14
CA ARG A 23 3.49 27.37 20.21
C ARG A 23 4.37 28.19 19.25
N THR A 24 4.62 27.68 18.04
CA THR A 24 5.18 28.47 16.94
C THR A 24 4.05 28.83 15.97
N THR A 25 3.89 30.13 15.73
CA THR A 25 2.86 30.72 14.86
C THR A 25 3.15 30.35 13.41
N ARG A 26 2.36 29.43 12.86
CA ARG A 26 2.30 29.11 11.43
C ARG A 26 1.62 30.26 10.66
N PRO A 27 2.07 30.59 9.44
CA PRO A 27 1.25 31.37 8.51
C PRO A 27 0.01 30.54 8.15
N SER A 28 -1.15 31.21 8.12
CA SER A 28 -2.44 30.58 7.82
C SER A 28 -2.42 29.95 6.41
N PRO A 29 -2.75 28.67 6.24
CA PRO A 29 -2.88 28.10 4.90
C PRO A 29 -4.06 28.78 4.19
N ALA A 30 -3.88 29.11 2.91
CA ALA A 30 -4.97 29.56 2.06
C ALA A 30 -6.14 28.56 2.18
N LYS A 31 -7.37 29.06 2.41
CA LYS A 31 -8.57 28.23 2.57
C LYS A 31 -8.66 27.25 1.40
N ALA A 32 -8.62 25.94 1.70
CA ALA A 32 -8.99 24.92 0.73
C ALA A 32 -10.39 25.26 0.19
N PRO A 33 -10.66 25.05 -1.11
CA PRO A 33 -12.00 25.22 -1.65
C PRO A 33 -12.99 24.39 -0.81
N PRO A 34 -14.21 24.88 -0.57
CA PRO A 34 -15.18 24.16 0.27
C PRO A 34 -15.42 22.77 -0.32
N VAL A 35 -15.28 21.75 0.52
CA VAL A 35 -15.62 20.36 0.17
C VAL A 35 -17.05 20.35 -0.34
N ARG A 36 -17.25 19.86 -1.56
CA ARG A 36 -18.60 19.69 -2.10
C ARG A 36 -19.30 18.63 -1.26
N ARG A 37 -20.24 19.04 -0.40
CA ARG A 37 -21.04 18.12 0.42
C ARG A 37 -22.13 17.45 -0.42
N ALA A 38 -22.50 16.22 -0.05
CA ALA A 38 -23.68 15.58 -0.61
C ALA A 38 -24.94 16.42 -0.30
N PRO A 39 -25.93 16.48 -1.22
CA PRO A 39 -27.22 17.06 -0.91
C PRO A 39 -27.89 16.34 0.27
N VAL A 40 -28.56 17.09 1.16
CA VAL A 40 -29.28 16.51 2.32
C VAL A 40 -30.34 15.50 1.89
N SER A 41 -30.88 15.63 0.68
CA SER A 41 -31.87 14.72 0.09
C SER A 41 -31.30 13.40 -0.43
N PHE A 42 -29.98 13.19 -0.38
CA PHE A 42 -29.36 11.97 -0.89
C PHE A 42 -29.55 10.81 0.10
N ASP A 43 -30.50 9.92 -0.21
CA ASP A 43 -30.67 8.64 0.49
C ASP A 43 -29.70 7.59 -0.08
N ALA A 44 -28.61 7.32 0.63
CA ALA A 44 -27.62 6.33 0.21
C ALA A 44 -28.20 4.89 0.19
N ALA A 45 -29.08 4.55 1.13
CA ALA A 45 -29.62 3.20 1.26
C ALA A 45 -30.48 2.83 0.05
N ALA A 46 -31.24 3.79 -0.49
CA ALA A 46 -32.01 3.63 -1.72
C ALA A 46 -31.18 3.17 -2.92
N TYR A 47 -29.85 3.33 -2.91
CA TYR A 47 -28.97 2.93 -4.01
C TYR A 47 -28.06 1.73 -3.67
N GLY A 48 -28.33 1.04 -2.56
CA GLY A 48 -27.52 -0.10 -2.09
C GLY A 48 -26.20 0.32 -1.45
N LEU A 49 -26.12 1.55 -0.96
CA LEU A 49 -24.93 2.08 -0.28
C LEU A 49 -25.18 2.18 1.22
N ALA A 50 -24.12 1.99 2.01
CA ALA A 50 -24.17 2.16 3.45
C ALA A 50 -24.59 3.60 3.83
N PRO A 51 -25.55 3.81 4.76
CA PRO A 51 -25.95 5.14 5.23
C PRO A 51 -24.77 5.96 5.78
N LEU A 52 -24.90 7.29 5.77
CA LEU A 52 -23.83 8.21 6.21
C LEU A 52 -23.35 7.92 7.64
N GLU A 53 -24.30 7.68 8.54
CA GLU A 53 -24.09 7.40 9.96
C GLU A 53 -23.38 6.07 10.23
N THR A 54 -23.34 5.16 9.25
CA THR A 54 -22.67 3.86 9.37
C THR A 54 -21.24 3.87 8.84
N LEU A 55 -20.81 4.98 8.22
CA LEU A 55 -19.48 5.08 7.64
C LEU A 55 -18.38 5.03 8.70
N ASP A 56 -17.33 4.26 8.44
CA ASP A 56 -16.15 4.15 9.30
C ASP A 56 -14.89 4.74 8.61
N PRO A 57 -14.43 5.94 9.01
CA PRO A 57 -13.25 6.57 8.43
C PRO A 57 -11.93 5.99 8.97
N ARG A 58 -11.96 5.03 9.91
CA ARG A 58 -10.74 4.48 10.51
C ARG A 58 -10.12 3.36 9.68
N ARG A 59 -10.85 2.80 8.71
CA ARG A 59 -10.44 1.62 7.93
C ARG A 59 -10.83 1.77 6.47
N ALA A 60 -10.00 1.24 5.57
CA ALA A 60 -10.28 1.17 4.13
C ALA A 60 -11.05 -0.09 3.72
N GLY A 61 -11.33 -1.00 4.66
CA GLY A 61 -11.99 -2.26 4.39
C GLY A 61 -12.46 -2.93 5.69
N PRO A 62 -13.15 -4.08 5.57
CA PRO A 62 -13.59 -4.83 6.73
C PRO A 62 -12.41 -5.26 7.59
N PRO A 63 -12.59 -5.37 8.92
CA PRO A 63 -11.59 -5.97 9.78
C PRO A 63 -11.25 -7.39 9.32
N SER A 64 -9.98 -7.78 9.40
CA SER A 64 -9.58 -9.18 9.27
C SER A 64 -10.39 -10.05 10.25
N PRO A 65 -10.76 -11.28 9.86
CA PRO A 65 -11.52 -12.19 10.73
C PRO A 65 -10.88 -12.33 12.12
N VAL A 66 -11.72 -12.48 13.15
CA VAL A 66 -11.25 -12.61 14.56
C VAL A 66 -10.22 -13.72 14.70
N ARG A 67 -10.41 -14.85 14.01
CA ARG A 67 -9.48 -15.98 14.00
C ARG A 67 -8.10 -15.57 13.49
N VAL A 68 -8.02 -14.95 12.30
CA VAL A 68 -6.76 -14.49 11.71
C VAL A 68 -6.03 -13.53 12.65
N ARG A 69 -6.74 -12.58 13.27
CA ARG A 69 -6.12 -11.66 14.24
C ARG A 69 -5.58 -12.38 15.48
N LYS A 70 -6.29 -13.38 15.99
CA LYS A 70 -5.82 -14.21 17.11
C LYS A 70 -4.59 -15.02 16.72
N GLU A 71 -4.54 -15.54 15.50
CA GLU A 71 -3.39 -16.29 14.98
C GLU A 71 -2.17 -15.36 14.82
N SER A 72 -2.34 -14.17 14.24
CA SER A 72 -1.26 -13.18 14.16
C SER A 72 -0.76 -12.73 15.54
N GLN A 73 -1.66 -12.52 16.50
CA GLN A 73 -1.25 -12.17 17.87
C GLN A 73 -0.52 -13.31 18.56
N ALA A 74 -1.02 -14.55 18.43
CA ALA A 74 -0.35 -15.71 19.02
C ALA A 74 1.04 -15.94 18.41
N LEU A 75 1.21 -15.69 17.11
CA LEU A 75 2.51 -15.71 16.44
C LEU A 75 3.46 -14.65 17.03
N ALA A 76 2.96 -13.42 17.20
CA ALA A 76 3.74 -12.33 17.79
C ALA A 76 4.16 -12.65 19.24
N ASP A 77 3.22 -13.12 20.06
CA ASP A 77 3.46 -13.50 21.45
C ASP A 77 4.49 -14.65 21.55
N ALA A 78 4.41 -15.64 20.65
CA ALA A 78 5.37 -16.75 20.59
C ALA A 78 6.76 -16.25 20.19
N ALA A 79 6.85 -15.40 19.16
CA ALA A 79 8.11 -14.80 18.73
C ALA A 79 8.75 -13.96 19.84
N TRP A 80 8.00 -13.07 20.49
CA TRP A 80 8.50 -12.28 21.64
C TRP A 80 8.83 -13.15 22.86
N GLY A 81 8.22 -14.34 22.99
CA GLY A 81 8.62 -15.37 23.95
C GLY A 81 9.91 -16.12 23.59
N GLY A 82 10.55 -15.79 22.47
CA GLY A 82 11.79 -16.40 21.97
C GLY A 82 11.59 -17.59 21.02
N ASP A 83 10.35 -17.94 20.67
CA ASP A 83 10.08 -19.02 19.73
C ASP A 83 10.15 -18.54 18.27
N TRP A 84 11.37 -18.39 17.79
CA TRP A 84 11.60 -18.08 16.38
C TRP A 84 11.18 -19.20 15.41
N ARG A 85 10.98 -20.45 15.87
CA ARG A 85 10.57 -21.55 15.00
C ARG A 85 9.13 -21.38 14.54
N SER A 86 8.26 -20.83 15.38
CA SER A 86 6.91 -20.45 14.98
C SER A 86 6.92 -19.38 13.87
N ALA A 87 7.86 -18.43 13.92
CA ALA A 87 8.06 -17.44 12.87
C ALA A 87 8.56 -18.06 11.56
N ALA A 88 9.55 -18.96 11.63
CA ALA A 88 10.04 -19.71 10.47
C ALA A 88 8.92 -20.53 9.80
N ALA A 89 8.21 -21.34 10.59
CA ALA A 89 7.11 -22.17 10.10
C ALA A 89 5.97 -21.33 9.51
N HIS A 90 5.72 -20.13 10.05
CA HIS A 90 4.72 -19.22 9.50
C HIS A 90 5.07 -18.81 8.07
N ILE A 91 6.28 -18.35 7.79
CA ILE A 91 6.70 -18.00 6.42
C ILE A 91 6.69 -19.25 5.52
N GLU A 92 7.28 -20.36 5.97
CA GLU A 92 7.40 -21.59 5.18
C GLU A 92 6.05 -22.12 4.69
N ALA A 93 4.98 -21.95 5.49
CA ALA A 93 3.64 -22.40 5.12
C ALA A 93 2.99 -21.60 3.98
N ALA A 94 3.62 -20.55 3.45
CA ALA A 94 3.23 -19.93 2.17
C ALA A 94 3.66 -20.77 0.95
N GLY A 95 4.64 -21.67 1.12
CA GLY A 95 5.18 -22.48 0.03
C GLY A 95 5.77 -21.60 -1.08
N ASN A 96 5.30 -21.80 -2.31
CA ASN A 96 5.75 -21.04 -3.49
C ASN A 96 4.77 -19.90 -3.89
N ASP A 97 3.76 -19.61 -3.07
CA ASP A 97 2.96 -18.41 -3.25
C ASP A 97 3.74 -17.21 -2.71
N TRP A 98 4.43 -16.52 -3.61
CA TRP A 98 5.35 -15.45 -3.22
C TRP A 98 4.65 -14.18 -2.72
N ASP A 99 3.39 -13.93 -3.11
CA ASP A 99 2.63 -12.80 -2.58
C ASP A 99 2.10 -13.11 -1.16
N GLU A 100 1.67 -14.35 -0.91
CA GLU A 100 1.34 -14.82 0.45
C GLU A 100 2.59 -14.85 1.34
N HIS A 101 3.72 -15.34 0.82
CA HIS A 101 5.02 -15.32 1.50
C HIS A 101 5.37 -13.89 1.95
N TRP A 102 5.22 -12.91 1.05
CA TRP A 102 5.47 -11.52 1.39
C TRP A 102 4.51 -10.96 2.43
N SER A 103 3.21 -11.28 2.37
CA SER A 103 2.25 -10.86 3.41
C SER A 103 2.66 -11.36 4.81
N ARG A 104 3.09 -12.64 4.89
CA ARG A 104 3.62 -13.23 6.12
C ARG A 104 4.95 -12.61 6.55
N PHE A 105 5.82 -12.32 5.61
CA PHE A 105 7.08 -11.61 5.84
C PHE A 105 6.82 -10.21 6.43
N GLU A 106 5.84 -9.47 5.92
CA GLU A 106 5.47 -8.15 6.44
C GLU A 106 4.90 -8.22 7.86
N LEU A 107 4.13 -9.26 8.20
CA LEU A 107 3.70 -9.49 9.58
C LEU A 107 4.91 -9.70 10.49
N LEU A 108 5.85 -10.58 10.11
CA LEU A 108 7.05 -10.82 10.93
C LEU A 108 7.94 -9.59 11.05
N ARG A 109 8.03 -8.76 10.01
CA ARG A 109 8.67 -7.45 10.08
C ARG A 109 8.03 -6.55 11.11
N ALA A 110 6.70 -6.50 11.16
CA ALA A 110 5.98 -5.72 12.15
C ALA A 110 6.25 -6.24 13.58
N VAL A 111 6.31 -7.56 13.77
CA VAL A 111 6.66 -8.20 15.04
C VAL A 111 8.10 -7.87 15.46
N ALA A 112 9.05 -7.98 14.54
CA ALA A 112 10.47 -7.63 14.76
C ALA A 112 10.67 -6.14 15.04
N HIS A 113 9.80 -5.26 14.52
CA HIS A 113 9.90 -3.83 14.78
C HIS A 113 9.67 -3.46 16.24
N GLU A 114 8.82 -4.20 16.95
CA GLU A 114 8.55 -4.00 18.37
C GLU A 114 9.66 -4.62 19.24
N ASP A 115 10.08 -5.85 18.93
CA ASP A 115 11.21 -6.54 19.56
C ASP A 115 11.80 -7.59 18.59
N ASP A 116 13.08 -7.48 18.28
CA ASP A 116 13.82 -8.31 17.31
C ASP A 116 14.73 -9.37 17.96
N ALA A 117 14.70 -9.56 19.28
CA ALA A 117 15.57 -10.54 19.96
C ALA A 117 15.41 -11.97 19.41
N TRP A 118 14.19 -12.35 19.03
CA TRP A 118 13.89 -13.63 18.41
C TRP A 118 14.46 -13.76 16.99
N LEU A 119 14.52 -12.66 16.24
CA LEU A 119 15.12 -12.63 14.92
C LEU A 119 16.64 -12.77 15.03
N THR A 120 17.27 -12.12 16.00
CA THR A 120 18.70 -12.35 16.31
C THR A 120 18.96 -13.82 16.65
N ALA A 121 18.14 -14.41 17.54
CA ALA A 121 18.26 -15.82 17.88
C ALA A 121 18.06 -16.75 16.67
N TRP A 122 17.16 -16.41 15.75
CA TRP A 122 16.97 -17.15 14.50
C TRP A 122 18.21 -17.07 13.61
N ARG A 123 18.76 -15.87 13.39
CA ARG A 123 19.99 -15.66 12.60
C ARG A 123 21.18 -16.42 13.17
N GLU A 124 21.30 -16.51 14.48
CA GLU A 124 22.37 -17.25 15.16
C GLU A 124 22.17 -18.77 15.05
N ALA A 125 20.94 -19.26 15.22
CA ALA A 125 20.63 -20.68 15.18
C ALA A 125 20.65 -21.27 13.77
N ASP A 126 20.23 -20.50 12.76
CA ASP A 126 20.24 -20.88 11.35
C ASP A 126 20.76 -19.75 10.45
N PRO A 127 22.09 -19.55 10.39
CA PRO A 127 22.69 -18.48 9.58
C PRO A 127 22.41 -18.61 8.07
N GLY A 128 22.11 -19.82 7.60
CA GLY A 128 21.80 -20.14 6.20
C GLY A 128 20.35 -19.87 5.80
N ASN A 129 19.48 -19.49 6.75
CA ASN A 129 18.09 -19.17 6.47
C ASN A 129 17.95 -17.87 5.66
N CYS A 130 17.41 -17.97 4.44
CA CYS A 130 17.20 -16.82 3.56
C CYS A 130 16.19 -15.81 4.14
N ASP A 131 15.08 -16.27 4.69
CA ASP A 131 14.02 -15.40 5.20
C ASP A 131 14.46 -14.61 6.42
N ALA A 132 15.15 -15.25 7.35
CA ALA A 132 15.72 -14.56 8.51
C ALA A 132 16.73 -13.49 8.06
N ALA A 133 17.63 -13.81 7.12
CA ALA A 133 18.61 -12.87 6.59
C ALA A 133 17.95 -11.69 5.85
N ALA A 134 16.90 -11.97 5.07
CA ALA A 134 16.13 -10.96 4.37
C ALA A 134 15.38 -10.04 5.34
N LEU A 135 14.81 -10.59 6.41
CA LEU A 135 14.07 -9.83 7.43
C LEU A 135 15.00 -8.88 8.21
N GLU A 136 16.20 -9.34 8.57
CA GLU A 136 17.24 -8.48 9.16
C GLU A 136 17.62 -7.33 8.22
N ALA A 137 17.83 -7.62 6.94
CA ALA A 137 18.12 -6.60 5.93
C ALA A 137 16.97 -5.60 5.77
N ASP A 138 15.72 -6.07 5.76
CA ASP A 138 14.54 -5.22 5.61
C ASP A 138 14.31 -4.33 6.84
N MET A 139 14.59 -4.84 8.05
CA MET A 139 14.57 -4.05 9.27
C MET A 139 15.51 -2.83 9.19
N LEU A 140 16.69 -2.98 8.56
CA LEU A 140 17.59 -1.85 8.29
C LEU A 140 16.97 -0.83 7.31
N VAL A 141 16.34 -1.31 6.24
CA VAL A 141 15.63 -0.46 5.27
C VAL A 141 14.52 0.33 5.95
N HIS A 142 13.66 -0.35 6.70
CA HIS A 142 12.52 0.25 7.41
C HIS A 142 12.96 1.24 8.50
N ARG A 143 14.02 0.92 9.24
CA ARG A 143 14.63 1.86 10.20
C ARG A 143 15.14 3.12 9.49
N ALA A 144 15.83 2.96 8.36
CA ALA A 144 16.32 4.09 7.58
C ALA A 144 15.15 4.99 7.15
N TRP A 145 14.12 4.42 6.55
CA TRP A 145 12.93 5.16 6.11
C TRP A 145 12.17 5.83 7.26
N THR A 146 12.12 5.20 8.44
CA THR A 146 11.55 5.79 9.66
C THR A 146 12.32 7.03 10.09
N ILE A 147 13.66 6.97 10.08
CA ILE A 147 14.54 8.12 10.39
C ILE A 147 14.34 9.26 9.39
N ARG A 148 14.30 8.96 8.09
CA ARG A 148 14.04 9.97 7.05
C ARG A 148 12.71 10.68 7.29
N GLY A 149 11.71 9.94 7.75
CA GLY A 149 10.34 10.42 7.85
C GLY A 149 9.70 10.58 6.47
N ARG A 150 8.58 11.31 6.45
CA ARG A 150 7.63 11.30 5.32
C ARG A 150 7.64 12.57 4.47
N GLY A 151 8.51 13.54 4.80
CA GLY A 151 8.62 14.80 4.06
C GLY A 151 9.28 14.61 2.69
N TYR A 152 9.07 15.58 1.80
CA TYR A 152 9.86 15.71 0.58
C TYR A 152 11.34 15.92 0.93
N ALA A 153 12.23 15.69 -0.04
CA ALA A 153 13.68 15.68 0.22
C ALA A 153 14.22 17.00 0.78
N ASP A 154 13.57 18.11 0.46
CA ASP A 154 13.82 19.47 0.95
C ASP A 154 13.18 19.79 2.31
N GLU A 155 12.23 18.97 2.76
CA GLU A 155 11.56 19.10 4.07
C GLU A 155 12.21 18.25 5.17
N VAL A 156 13.08 17.31 4.81
CA VAL A 156 13.73 16.39 5.75
C VAL A 156 14.98 17.03 6.34
N PRO A 157 15.13 17.06 7.69
CA PRO A 157 16.35 17.56 8.33
C PRO A 157 17.61 16.88 7.80
N ALA A 158 18.67 17.66 7.57
CA ALA A 158 19.92 17.17 6.97
C ALA A 158 20.54 16.00 7.76
N GLU A 159 20.46 16.02 9.10
CA GLU A 159 20.91 14.94 9.97
C GLU A 159 20.16 13.62 9.75
N ASN A 160 18.84 13.68 9.59
CA ASN A 160 17.99 12.52 9.33
C ASN A 160 18.27 11.97 7.94
N MET A 161 18.48 12.86 6.97
CA MET A 161 18.88 12.47 5.62
C MET A 161 20.26 11.79 5.60
N ALA A 162 21.22 12.25 6.42
CA ALA A 162 22.53 11.62 6.54
C ALA A 162 22.44 10.21 7.17
N LYS A 163 21.72 10.06 8.28
CA LYS A 163 21.45 8.76 8.93
C LYS A 163 20.72 7.79 8.00
N PHE A 164 19.71 8.29 7.28
CA PHE A 164 18.99 7.52 6.25
C PHE A 164 19.95 6.95 5.21
N ARG A 165 20.83 7.79 4.65
CA ARG A 165 21.79 7.35 3.62
C ARG A 165 22.85 6.40 4.16
N ALA A 166 23.23 6.51 5.43
CA ALA A 166 24.25 5.66 6.04
C ALA A 166 23.78 4.20 6.25
N LEU A 167 22.49 3.98 6.48
CA LEU A 167 21.93 2.64 6.74
C LEU A 167 21.70 1.81 5.47
N LEU A 168 21.41 2.46 4.34
CA LEU A 168 20.99 1.77 3.12
C LEU A 168 22.07 0.89 2.47
N PRO A 169 23.37 1.27 2.43
CA PRO A 169 24.42 0.38 1.92
C PRO A 169 24.49 -0.95 2.68
N ALA A 170 24.45 -0.90 4.01
CA ALA A 170 24.47 -2.10 4.85
C ALA A 170 23.23 -2.98 4.62
N ALA A 171 22.05 -2.35 4.47
CA ALA A 171 20.82 -3.05 4.17
C ALA A 171 20.88 -3.76 2.80
N ILE A 172 21.39 -3.08 1.77
CA ILE A 172 21.55 -3.66 0.42
C ILE A 172 22.55 -4.81 0.47
N GLU A 173 23.68 -4.66 1.14
CA GLU A 173 24.71 -5.71 1.24
C GLU A 173 24.18 -6.95 1.99
N ALA A 174 23.42 -6.74 3.06
CA ALA A 174 22.75 -7.82 3.80
C ALA A 174 21.72 -8.56 2.91
N ALA A 175 20.89 -7.82 2.17
CA ALA A 175 19.93 -8.41 1.24
C ALA A 175 20.62 -9.11 0.06
N GLN A 176 21.76 -8.61 -0.42
CA GLN A 176 22.57 -9.30 -1.44
C GLN A 176 23.10 -10.64 -0.91
N ARG A 177 23.56 -10.71 0.34
CA ARG A 177 23.95 -11.99 0.93
C ARG A 177 22.76 -12.92 1.09
N ALA A 178 21.62 -12.41 1.51
CA ALA A 178 20.39 -13.19 1.65
C ALA A 178 19.94 -13.80 0.31
N SER A 179 20.04 -13.04 -0.79
CA SER A 179 19.64 -13.54 -2.12
C SER A 179 20.50 -14.71 -2.63
N LEU A 180 21.71 -14.90 -2.09
CA LEU A 180 22.58 -16.03 -2.41
C LEU A 180 22.20 -17.31 -1.64
N LEU A 181 21.45 -17.20 -0.54
CA LEU A 181 21.06 -18.35 0.30
C LEU A 181 19.91 -19.15 -0.34
N ALA A 182 18.95 -18.47 -0.96
CA ALA A 182 17.87 -19.08 -1.72
C ALA A 182 17.50 -18.22 -2.93
N PRO A 183 18.12 -18.44 -4.11
CA PRO A 183 17.94 -17.59 -5.29
C PRO A 183 16.50 -17.49 -5.82
N GLN A 184 15.65 -18.47 -5.51
CA GLN A 184 14.23 -18.49 -5.87
C GLN A 184 13.35 -17.59 -4.96
N ASN A 185 13.83 -17.23 -3.77
CA ASN A 185 13.07 -16.40 -2.84
C ASN A 185 13.16 -14.92 -3.27
N PRO A 186 12.03 -14.25 -3.55
CA PRO A 186 12.02 -12.87 -4.02
C PRO A 186 12.25 -11.85 -2.91
N ALA A 187 12.08 -12.20 -1.63
CA ALA A 187 12.10 -11.23 -0.53
C ALA A 187 13.40 -10.39 -0.50
N PRO A 188 14.62 -10.98 -0.58
CA PRO A 188 15.85 -10.18 -0.68
C PRO A 188 15.86 -9.19 -1.85
N TRP A 189 15.28 -9.56 -2.99
CA TRP A 189 15.21 -8.70 -4.17
C TRP A 189 14.25 -7.53 -3.97
N VAL A 190 13.10 -7.76 -3.33
CA VAL A 190 12.15 -6.69 -2.95
C VAL A 190 12.80 -5.70 -1.99
N VAL A 191 13.54 -6.20 -0.99
CA VAL A 191 14.31 -5.36 -0.04
C VAL A 191 15.33 -4.49 -0.79
N MET A 192 16.11 -5.08 -1.71
CA MET A 192 17.09 -4.35 -2.51
C MET A 192 16.45 -3.30 -3.42
N VAL A 193 15.36 -3.62 -4.11
CA VAL A 193 14.60 -2.68 -4.96
C VAL A 193 14.09 -1.50 -4.13
N THR A 194 13.58 -1.77 -2.93
CA THR A 194 13.11 -0.75 -1.97
C THR A 194 14.25 0.15 -1.49
N ALA A 195 15.38 -0.44 -1.12
CA ALA A 195 16.55 0.27 -0.62
C ALA A 195 17.24 1.10 -1.72
N ALA A 196 17.32 0.58 -2.95
CA ALA A 196 17.98 1.22 -4.09
C ALA A 196 17.43 2.63 -4.39
N ARG A 197 16.10 2.80 -4.28
CA ARG A 197 15.44 4.10 -4.41
C ARG A 197 15.97 5.11 -3.38
N GLY A 198 16.09 4.69 -2.12
CA GLY A 198 16.63 5.53 -1.05
C GLY A 198 18.13 5.79 -1.19
N ALA A 199 18.88 4.76 -1.62
CA ALA A 199 20.34 4.76 -1.75
C ALA A 199 20.85 5.50 -2.98
N ARG A 200 19.91 6.05 -3.77
CA ARG A 200 20.17 6.81 -4.98
C ARG A 200 20.85 6.02 -6.10
N TYR A 201 20.50 4.75 -6.23
CA TYR A 201 20.98 3.95 -7.34
C TYR A 201 20.45 4.54 -8.65
N LYS A 202 21.36 4.76 -9.60
CA LYS A 202 21.02 5.14 -10.96
C LYS A 202 20.45 3.91 -11.72
N PRO A 203 19.77 4.11 -12.86
CA PRO A 203 19.14 3.02 -13.61
C PRO A 203 20.04 1.82 -13.91
N ASP A 204 21.32 2.05 -14.21
CA ASP A 204 22.34 1.00 -14.45
C ASP A 204 22.59 0.10 -13.23
N ARG A 205 22.48 0.65 -12.02
CA ARG A 205 22.61 -0.13 -10.77
C ARG A 205 21.29 -0.69 -10.27
N PHE A 206 20.17 -0.06 -10.63
CA PHE A 206 18.84 -0.54 -10.28
C PHE A 206 18.43 -1.75 -11.14
N GLN A 207 18.76 -1.72 -12.44
CA GLN A 207 18.32 -2.72 -13.40
C GLN A 207 18.68 -4.16 -12.99
N PRO A 208 19.91 -4.48 -12.53
CA PRO A 208 20.22 -5.85 -12.10
C PRO A 208 19.40 -6.33 -10.90
N LEU A 209 19.01 -5.42 -9.99
CA LEU A 209 18.14 -5.75 -8.84
C LEU A 209 16.72 -6.07 -9.31
N TRP A 210 16.22 -5.26 -10.24
CA TRP A 210 14.93 -5.49 -10.89
C TRP A 210 14.92 -6.81 -11.67
N ASP A 211 15.97 -7.11 -12.42
CA ASP A 211 16.09 -8.35 -13.19
C ASP A 211 16.12 -9.58 -12.28
N GLY A 212 16.80 -9.51 -11.13
CA GLY A 212 16.79 -10.59 -10.13
C GLY A 212 15.40 -10.83 -9.51
N LEU A 213 14.67 -9.76 -9.21
CA LEU A 213 13.27 -9.86 -8.78
C LEU A 213 12.39 -10.49 -9.86
N MET A 214 12.51 -10.04 -11.11
CA MET A 214 11.70 -10.55 -12.22
C MET A 214 12.03 -12.00 -12.57
N ALA A 215 13.26 -12.45 -12.35
CA ALA A 215 13.66 -13.84 -12.55
C ALA A 215 13.09 -14.79 -11.47
N SER A 216 12.90 -14.30 -10.23
CA SER A 216 12.40 -15.09 -9.11
C SER A 216 10.87 -15.05 -9.00
N ALA A 217 10.27 -13.86 -9.09
CA ALA A 217 8.83 -13.67 -8.96
C ALA A 217 8.32 -12.54 -9.89
N PRO A 218 8.08 -12.81 -11.19
CA PRO A 218 7.76 -11.80 -12.20
C PRO A 218 6.45 -11.03 -11.95
N HIS A 219 5.58 -11.54 -11.07
CA HIS A 219 4.28 -10.95 -10.76
C HIS A 219 4.16 -10.46 -9.31
N HIS A 220 5.26 -10.44 -8.54
CA HIS A 220 5.27 -10.07 -7.13
C HIS A 220 4.76 -8.65 -6.89
N TYR A 221 3.63 -8.51 -6.18
CA TYR A 221 2.88 -7.27 -6.08
C TYR A 221 3.71 -6.13 -5.47
N GLU A 222 4.28 -6.35 -4.28
CA GLU A 222 5.06 -5.31 -3.60
C GLU A 222 6.31 -4.95 -4.40
N GLY A 223 6.87 -5.92 -5.12
CA GLY A 223 8.01 -5.72 -5.99
C GLY A 223 7.70 -4.72 -7.10
N HIS A 224 6.57 -4.92 -7.78
CA HIS A 224 6.07 -3.98 -8.80
C HIS A 224 5.67 -2.63 -8.22
N TRP A 225 5.10 -2.56 -7.01
CA TRP A 225 4.81 -1.29 -6.34
C TRP A 225 6.10 -0.49 -6.08
N GLN A 226 7.15 -1.12 -5.57
CA GLN A 226 8.43 -0.46 -5.31
C GLN A 226 9.14 -0.08 -6.62
N GLY A 227 9.06 -0.93 -7.66
CA GLY A 227 9.55 -0.64 -9.00
C GLY A 227 8.85 0.57 -9.64
N MET A 228 7.52 0.63 -9.56
CA MET A 228 6.72 1.77 -10.01
C MET A 228 7.15 3.05 -9.29
N GLN A 229 7.32 2.99 -7.97
CA GLN A 229 7.79 4.12 -7.17
C GLN A 229 9.19 4.60 -7.53
N TYR A 230 10.11 3.71 -7.93
CA TYR A 230 11.44 4.09 -8.41
C TYR A 230 11.36 4.95 -9.68
N TRP A 231 10.45 4.60 -10.61
CA TRP A 231 10.24 5.31 -11.86
C TRP A 231 9.37 6.58 -11.75
N CYS A 232 8.84 6.89 -10.56
CA CYS A 232 8.15 8.15 -10.31
C CYS A 232 9.06 9.35 -10.59
N ALA A 233 8.46 10.46 -11.05
CA ALA A 233 9.18 11.70 -11.35
C ALA A 233 9.81 12.40 -10.14
N LYS A 234 9.41 12.05 -8.91
CA LYS A 234 10.07 12.52 -7.67
C LYS A 234 11.35 11.72 -7.32
N TRP A 235 11.65 10.68 -8.10
CA TRP A 235 12.79 9.79 -7.91
C TRP A 235 13.65 9.75 -9.19
N TYR A 236 13.73 8.61 -9.88
CA TYR A 236 14.68 8.37 -10.98
C TYR A 236 14.06 8.32 -12.36
N GLY A 237 12.74 8.47 -12.45
CA GLY A 237 12.04 8.44 -13.73
C GLY A 237 11.26 9.72 -14.02
N SER A 238 10.13 9.53 -14.66
CA SER A 238 9.23 10.58 -15.14
C SER A 238 7.80 10.06 -15.08
N ASN A 239 6.81 10.95 -15.15
CA ASN A 239 5.40 10.54 -15.23
C ASN A 239 5.18 9.54 -16.38
N LYS A 240 5.85 9.74 -17.52
CA LYS A 240 5.78 8.83 -18.68
C LYS A 240 6.38 7.46 -18.36
N GLN A 241 7.55 7.39 -17.73
CA GLN A 241 8.20 6.12 -17.39
C GLN A 241 7.41 5.33 -16.34
N MET A 242 6.94 6.02 -15.29
CA MET A 242 6.09 5.43 -14.25
C MET A 242 4.79 4.86 -14.84
N MET A 243 4.06 5.64 -15.66
CA MET A 243 2.83 5.16 -16.28
C MET A 243 3.09 4.00 -17.24
N ALA A 244 4.14 4.06 -18.06
CA ALA A 244 4.50 2.96 -18.95
C ALA A 244 4.87 1.68 -18.16
N PHE A 245 5.52 1.82 -17.01
CA PHE A 245 5.79 0.69 -16.12
C PHE A 245 4.50 0.09 -15.57
N ALA A 246 3.61 0.93 -15.02
CA ALA A 246 2.35 0.49 -14.41
C ALA A 246 1.40 -0.13 -15.43
N GLU A 247 1.35 0.40 -16.65
CA GLU A 247 0.58 -0.20 -17.75
C GLU A 247 1.14 -1.57 -18.15
N ARG A 248 2.47 -1.75 -18.21
CA ARG A 248 3.05 -3.07 -18.46
C ARG A 248 2.75 -4.06 -17.34
N ALA A 249 2.82 -3.65 -16.08
CA ALA A 249 2.46 -4.51 -14.95
C ALA A 249 1.00 -4.95 -15.03
N MET A 250 0.10 -4.02 -15.35
CA MET A 250 -1.33 -4.30 -15.56
C MET A 250 -1.58 -5.22 -16.75
N ASP A 251 -0.94 -4.97 -17.90
CA ASP A 251 -1.13 -5.75 -19.13
C ASP A 251 -0.59 -7.19 -19.01
N ASN A 252 0.33 -7.45 -18.08
CA ASN A 252 0.90 -8.77 -17.79
C ASN A 252 0.40 -9.38 -16.48
N ALA A 253 -0.65 -8.81 -15.86
CA ALA A 253 -1.21 -9.34 -14.62
C ALA A 253 -1.89 -10.69 -14.87
N PRO A 254 -1.50 -11.77 -14.15
CA PRO A 254 -2.22 -13.04 -14.21
C PRO A 254 -3.67 -12.90 -13.74
N ALA A 255 -4.55 -13.78 -14.23
CA ALA A 255 -5.91 -13.87 -13.69
C ALA A 255 -5.86 -14.19 -12.19
N GLY A 256 -6.71 -13.54 -11.40
CA GLY A 256 -6.70 -13.65 -9.94
C GLY A 256 -5.66 -12.79 -9.22
N SER A 257 -4.72 -12.15 -9.92
CA SER A 257 -3.69 -11.32 -9.31
C SER A 257 -4.17 -9.86 -9.09
N PRO A 258 -3.86 -9.23 -7.94
CA PRO A 258 -4.14 -7.81 -7.72
C PRO A 258 -3.20 -6.89 -8.51
N LEU A 259 -2.24 -7.41 -9.27
CA LEU A 259 -1.17 -6.65 -9.93
C LEU A 259 -1.68 -5.55 -10.88
N ALA A 260 -2.86 -5.70 -11.48
CA ALA A 260 -3.50 -4.64 -12.25
C ALA A 260 -3.71 -3.34 -11.43
N GLY A 261 -3.80 -3.46 -10.11
CA GLY A 261 -3.89 -2.36 -9.17
C GLY A 261 -2.67 -1.41 -9.17
N ILE A 262 -1.51 -1.83 -9.68
CA ILE A 262 -0.33 -0.95 -9.83
C ILE A 262 -0.64 0.24 -10.74
N TYR A 263 -1.56 0.09 -11.71
CA TYR A 263 -2.04 1.20 -12.53
C TYR A 263 -2.76 2.27 -11.71
N LEU A 264 -3.63 1.87 -10.77
CA LEU A 264 -4.38 2.80 -9.92
C LEU A 264 -3.46 3.59 -8.99
N HIS A 265 -2.45 2.91 -8.48
CA HIS A 265 -1.38 3.48 -7.69
C HIS A 265 -0.60 4.57 -8.45
N ALA A 266 -0.26 4.31 -9.71
CA ALA A 266 0.39 5.30 -10.58
C ALA A 266 -0.53 6.51 -10.87
N LEU A 267 -1.84 6.30 -11.05
CA LEU A 267 -2.81 7.40 -11.19
C LEU A 267 -2.88 8.25 -9.91
N ASN A 268 -2.90 7.63 -8.73
CA ASN A 268 -2.90 8.35 -7.47
C ASN A 268 -1.60 9.16 -7.26
N GLU A 269 -0.44 8.62 -7.67
CA GLU A 269 0.82 9.37 -7.64
C GLU A 269 0.79 10.61 -8.55
N LEU A 270 0.25 10.49 -9.77
CA LEU A 270 0.06 11.65 -10.66
C LEU A 270 -0.80 12.72 -9.98
N GLU A 271 -1.88 12.31 -9.35
CA GLU A 271 -2.79 13.22 -8.68
C GLU A 271 -2.19 13.88 -7.44
N GLU A 272 -1.47 13.14 -6.60
CA GLU A 272 -0.74 13.69 -5.45
C GLU A 272 0.24 14.78 -5.86
N ARG A 273 0.86 14.61 -7.04
CA ARG A 273 1.77 15.57 -7.64
C ARG A 273 1.07 16.63 -8.49
N ARG A 274 -0.26 16.65 -8.53
CA ARG A 274 -1.09 17.56 -9.35
C ARG A 274 -0.71 17.53 -10.84
N ALA A 275 -0.27 16.37 -11.32
CA ALA A 275 0.00 16.13 -12.73
C ALA A 275 -1.29 15.79 -13.49
N ALA A 276 -1.27 15.99 -14.80
CA ALA A 276 -2.39 15.63 -15.67
C ALA A 276 -2.62 14.10 -15.64
N LEU A 277 -3.87 13.70 -15.37
CA LEU A 277 -4.31 12.32 -15.48
C LEU A 277 -4.56 11.94 -16.95
N PRO A 278 -4.32 10.68 -17.35
CA PRO A 278 -4.82 10.15 -18.62
C PRO A 278 -6.33 10.36 -18.74
N SER A 279 -6.80 10.74 -19.93
CA SER A 279 -8.22 10.99 -20.21
C SER A 279 -8.65 10.46 -21.59
N GLY A 280 -9.94 10.54 -21.89
CA GLY A 280 -10.51 10.04 -23.14
C GLY A 280 -10.74 8.52 -23.17
N ALA A 281 -11.06 8.00 -24.36
CA ALA A 281 -11.48 6.60 -24.54
C ALA A 281 -10.41 5.57 -24.12
N GLY A 282 -9.13 5.86 -24.37
CA GLY A 282 -8.02 4.99 -23.98
C GLY A 282 -7.92 4.83 -22.46
N ALA A 283 -7.99 5.93 -21.70
CA ALA A 283 -7.98 5.89 -20.24
C ALA A 283 -9.19 5.13 -19.67
N LYS A 284 -10.38 5.32 -20.26
CA LYS A 284 -11.58 4.56 -19.88
C LYS A 284 -11.41 3.06 -20.12
N LYS A 285 -10.84 2.67 -21.27
CA LYS A 285 -10.53 1.26 -21.58
C LYS A 285 -9.57 0.65 -20.57
N ARG A 286 -8.53 1.39 -20.15
CA ARG A 286 -7.59 0.95 -19.11
C ARG A 286 -8.30 0.74 -17.77
N LEU A 287 -9.17 1.66 -17.34
CA LEU A 287 -9.96 1.51 -16.11
C LEU A 287 -10.94 0.33 -16.18
N THR A 288 -11.57 0.07 -17.34
CA THR A 288 -12.39 -1.14 -17.55
C THR A 288 -11.56 -2.41 -17.39
N ALA A 289 -10.36 -2.48 -17.97
CA ALA A 289 -9.47 -3.63 -17.80
C ALA A 289 -9.10 -3.86 -16.32
N VAL A 290 -8.92 -2.79 -15.54
CA VAL A 290 -8.69 -2.91 -14.09
C VAL A 290 -9.94 -3.43 -13.35
N ILE A 291 -11.15 -2.99 -13.73
CA ILE A 291 -12.40 -3.55 -13.17
C ILE A 291 -12.44 -5.06 -13.41
N ASP A 292 -12.21 -5.49 -14.65
CA ASP A 292 -12.28 -6.90 -15.05
C ASP A 292 -11.21 -7.73 -14.31
N ALA A 293 -9.98 -7.22 -14.21
CA ALA A 293 -8.91 -7.89 -13.48
C ALA A 293 -9.24 -8.03 -11.97
N LEU A 294 -9.65 -6.94 -11.30
CA LEU A 294 -9.99 -6.97 -9.88
C LEU A 294 -11.26 -7.76 -9.56
N ALA A 295 -12.11 -8.05 -10.55
CA ALA A 295 -13.25 -8.95 -10.37
C ALA A 295 -12.83 -10.43 -10.25
N THR A 296 -11.62 -10.77 -10.70
CA THR A 296 -11.07 -12.15 -10.60
C THR A 296 -10.25 -12.39 -9.33
N VAL A 297 -9.85 -11.32 -8.63
CA VAL A 297 -9.06 -11.40 -7.39
C VAL A 297 -9.90 -12.03 -6.26
N PRO A 298 -9.34 -12.95 -5.46
CA PRO A 298 -10.02 -13.51 -4.29
C PRO A 298 -10.61 -12.43 -3.38
N ALA A 299 -11.83 -12.65 -2.90
CA ALA A 299 -12.56 -11.63 -2.13
C ALA A 299 -11.92 -11.31 -0.76
N ASP A 300 -11.08 -12.22 -0.26
CA ASP A 300 -10.33 -12.12 0.98
C ASP A 300 -8.90 -11.57 0.80
N ASP A 301 -8.50 -11.20 -0.43
CA ASP A 301 -7.23 -10.50 -0.67
C ASP A 301 -7.20 -9.13 0.04
N ASP A 302 -6.20 -8.94 0.88
CA ASP A 302 -6.05 -7.78 1.78
C ASP A 302 -5.78 -6.46 1.05
N ARG A 303 -5.29 -6.50 -0.19
CA ARG A 303 -5.03 -5.32 -1.02
C ARG A 303 -6.30 -4.81 -1.69
N LEU A 304 -7.28 -5.68 -1.89
CA LEU A 304 -8.48 -5.40 -2.66
C LEU A 304 -9.29 -4.20 -2.12
N PRO A 305 -9.52 -4.01 -0.81
CA PRO A 305 -10.28 -2.85 -0.31
C PRO A 305 -9.65 -1.50 -0.69
N VAL A 306 -8.34 -1.36 -0.54
CA VAL A 306 -7.64 -0.12 -0.91
C VAL A 306 -7.66 0.10 -2.43
N LEU A 307 -7.48 -0.97 -3.20
CA LEU A 307 -7.57 -0.90 -4.67
C LEU A 307 -8.95 -0.49 -5.14
N ARG A 308 -10.03 -0.99 -4.51
CA ARG A 308 -11.41 -0.57 -4.81
C ARG A 308 -11.64 0.91 -4.54
N HIS A 309 -11.08 1.44 -3.46
CA HIS A 309 -11.16 2.88 -3.17
C HIS A 309 -10.47 3.73 -4.24
N LEU A 310 -9.25 3.36 -4.64
CA LEU A 310 -8.55 4.05 -5.73
C LEU A 310 -9.31 3.93 -7.05
N LEU A 311 -9.85 2.75 -7.35
CA LEU A 311 -10.62 2.50 -8.56
C LEU A 311 -11.89 3.36 -8.59
N ALA A 312 -12.70 3.35 -7.53
CA ALA A 312 -13.92 4.16 -7.42
C ALA A 312 -13.61 5.65 -7.63
N TYR A 313 -12.52 6.13 -7.00
CA TYR A 313 -12.07 7.50 -7.13
C TYR A 313 -11.70 7.86 -8.58
N HIS A 314 -10.85 7.06 -9.23
CA HIS A 314 -10.39 7.35 -10.60
C HIS A 314 -11.48 7.12 -11.66
N LEU A 315 -12.41 6.19 -11.44
CA LEU A 315 -13.63 6.04 -12.27
C LEU A 315 -14.48 7.31 -12.20
N GLY A 316 -14.66 7.88 -11.02
CA GLY A 316 -15.36 9.17 -10.84
C GLY A 316 -14.68 10.30 -11.61
N LYS A 317 -13.34 10.42 -11.52
CA LYS A 317 -12.57 11.42 -12.29
C LYS A 317 -12.67 11.23 -13.81
N ALA A 318 -12.74 9.98 -14.26
CA ALA A 318 -12.92 9.64 -15.68
C ALA A 318 -14.38 9.79 -16.17
N GLY A 319 -15.32 10.12 -15.27
CA GLY A 319 -16.75 10.22 -15.58
C GLY A 319 -17.45 8.88 -15.79
N MET A 320 -16.86 7.78 -15.31
CA MET A 320 -17.42 6.42 -15.37
C MET A 320 -18.27 6.15 -14.12
N TYR A 321 -19.28 6.99 -13.92
CA TYR A 321 -20.02 7.07 -12.64
C TYR A 321 -20.81 5.81 -12.28
N GLU A 322 -21.33 5.07 -13.27
CA GLU A 322 -22.02 3.80 -13.04
C GLU A 322 -21.06 2.73 -12.49
N ALA A 323 -19.89 2.58 -13.12
CA ALA A 323 -18.85 1.68 -12.63
C ALA A 323 -18.30 2.14 -11.26
N ALA A 324 -18.15 3.45 -11.03
CA ALA A 324 -17.75 3.98 -9.74
C ALA A 324 -18.77 3.65 -8.64
N LEU A 325 -20.07 3.79 -8.94
CA LEU A 325 -21.16 3.43 -8.03
C LEU A 325 -21.08 1.96 -7.61
N GLU A 326 -20.79 1.05 -8.54
CA GLU A 326 -20.62 -0.36 -8.22
C GLU A 326 -19.44 -0.61 -7.27
N GLN A 327 -18.30 0.06 -7.50
CA GLN A 327 -17.19 -0.03 -6.56
C GLN A 327 -17.56 0.53 -5.18
N PHE A 328 -18.35 1.61 -5.09
CA PHE A 328 -18.83 2.12 -3.81
C PHE A 328 -19.74 1.15 -3.05
N ARG A 329 -20.52 0.33 -3.75
CA ARG A 329 -21.30 -0.76 -3.13
C ARG A 329 -20.38 -1.84 -2.55
N LEU A 330 -19.37 -2.25 -3.32
CA LEU A 330 -18.39 -3.26 -2.90
C LEU A 330 -17.49 -2.80 -1.74
N ILE A 331 -17.21 -1.50 -1.68
CA ILE A 331 -16.48 -0.88 -0.55
C ILE A 331 -17.33 -0.92 0.73
N GLY A 332 -18.66 -0.75 0.62
CA GLY A 332 -19.55 -0.75 1.77
C GLY A 332 -19.34 0.49 2.68
N PRO A 333 -19.32 0.32 4.02
CA PRO A 333 -19.26 1.44 4.97
C PRO A 333 -17.84 1.99 5.20
N TRP A 334 -16.80 1.34 4.67
CA TRP A 334 -15.41 1.70 4.96
C TRP A 334 -15.01 2.92 4.15
N CYS A 335 -14.45 3.96 4.78
CA CYS A 335 -14.03 5.18 4.07
C CYS A 335 -12.69 5.74 4.56
N GLY A 336 -11.89 4.94 5.25
CA GLY A 336 -10.57 5.30 5.77
C GLY A 336 -9.42 5.18 4.78
N ALA A 337 -9.69 5.00 3.49
CA ALA A 337 -8.64 5.08 2.48
C ALA A 337 -8.12 6.52 2.32
N GLN A 338 -6.81 6.66 2.16
CA GLN A 338 -6.12 7.95 2.10
C GLN A 338 -6.70 8.91 1.05
N VAL A 339 -7.16 8.37 -0.09
CA VAL A 339 -7.69 9.18 -1.20
C VAL A 339 -8.85 10.08 -0.78
N TRP A 340 -9.58 9.74 0.29
CA TRP A 340 -10.68 10.55 0.84
C TRP A 340 -10.25 11.56 1.90
N SER A 341 -9.04 11.42 2.45
CA SER A 341 -8.57 12.23 3.59
C SER A 341 -7.82 13.51 3.18
N LYS A 342 -7.52 13.67 1.89
CA LYS A 342 -6.68 14.77 1.39
C LYS A 342 -7.41 16.11 1.37
N ASP A 343 -8.69 16.09 1.02
CA ASP A 343 -9.46 17.29 0.72
C ASP A 343 -10.44 17.69 1.84
N GLY A 344 -10.48 16.95 2.94
CA GLY A 344 -11.35 17.24 4.08
C GLY A 344 -11.63 16.02 4.95
N GLU A 345 -12.73 16.07 5.70
CA GLU A 345 -13.18 14.95 6.52
C GLU A 345 -13.51 13.74 5.62
N PRO A 346 -12.86 12.57 5.80
CA PRO A 346 -12.98 11.42 4.89
C PRO A 346 -14.42 10.99 4.66
N THR A 347 -15.23 10.99 5.72
CA THR A 347 -16.65 10.65 5.69
C THR A 347 -17.44 11.59 4.76
N GLU A 348 -17.20 12.91 4.84
CA GLU A 348 -17.90 13.89 4.00
C GLU A 348 -17.49 13.76 2.53
N VAL A 349 -16.18 13.67 2.27
CA VAL A 349 -15.62 13.56 0.90
C VAL A 349 -16.09 12.27 0.23
N PHE A 350 -16.01 11.14 0.93
CA PHE A 350 -16.47 9.85 0.42
C PHE A 350 -17.98 9.84 0.15
N HIS A 351 -18.78 10.37 1.07
CA HIS A 351 -20.22 10.43 0.89
C HIS A 351 -20.63 11.35 -0.27
N ALA A 352 -19.95 12.48 -0.46
CA ALA A 352 -20.16 13.35 -1.62
C ALA A 352 -19.78 12.70 -2.96
N ALA A 353 -18.70 11.91 -2.98
CA ALA A 353 -18.31 11.15 -4.17
C ALA A 353 -19.37 10.10 -4.54
N ARG A 354 -19.94 9.41 -3.54
CA ARG A 354 -21.07 8.48 -3.72
C ARG A 354 -22.32 9.16 -4.26
N ALA A 355 -22.71 10.31 -3.70
CA ALA A 355 -23.83 11.11 -4.17
C ALA A 355 -23.65 11.55 -5.63
N THR A 356 -22.43 12.00 -5.97
CA THR A 356 -22.07 12.39 -7.35
C THR A 356 -22.16 11.21 -8.30
N ALA A 357 -21.68 10.02 -7.90
CA ALA A 357 -21.76 8.81 -8.71
C ALA A 357 -23.23 8.43 -9.00
N VAL A 358 -24.11 8.52 -8.01
CA VAL A 358 -25.56 8.29 -8.18
C VAL A 358 -26.19 9.32 -9.12
N GLU A 359 -26.00 10.62 -8.85
CA GLU A 359 -26.57 11.71 -9.65
C GLU A 359 -26.14 11.59 -11.13
N LYS A 360 -24.84 11.39 -11.37
CA LYS A 360 -24.26 11.43 -12.72
C LYS A 360 -24.42 10.13 -13.50
N SER A 361 -24.58 8.99 -12.82
CA SER A 361 -24.96 7.73 -13.47
C SER A 361 -26.45 7.69 -13.83
N LYS A 362 -27.27 8.59 -13.26
CA LYS A 362 -28.74 8.53 -13.34
C LYS A 362 -29.29 7.19 -12.82
N ALA A 363 -28.62 6.62 -11.82
CA ALA A 363 -29.07 5.39 -11.18
C ALA A 363 -30.50 5.56 -10.65
N LYS A 364 -31.29 4.50 -10.78
CA LYS A 364 -32.62 4.43 -10.15
C LYS A 364 -32.48 3.83 -8.75
N PRO A 365 -33.34 4.23 -7.79
CA PRO A 365 -33.43 3.54 -6.51
C PRO A 365 -33.64 2.03 -6.72
N LEU A 366 -32.97 1.23 -5.89
CA LEU A 366 -33.18 -0.21 -5.81
C LEU A 366 -34.57 -0.48 -5.19
N PRO A 367 -35.23 -1.59 -5.56
CA PRO A 367 -36.46 -1.99 -4.90
C PRO A 367 -36.19 -2.22 -3.40
N PRO A 368 -37.17 -1.93 -2.52
CA PRO A 368 -37.01 -2.16 -1.09
C PRO A 368 -36.70 -3.64 -0.83
N HIS A 369 -35.70 -3.92 0.01
CA HIS A 369 -35.41 -5.27 0.47
C HIS A 369 -36.67 -5.84 1.16
N LYS A 370 -37.16 -6.98 0.67
CA LYS A 370 -38.33 -7.68 1.25
C LYS A 370 -37.98 -8.34 2.58
#